data_AF-A0A8S0VTB3-F1
#
_entry.id   AF-A0A8S0VTB3-F1
#
_cell.length_a   1.000
_cell.length_b   1.000
_cell.length_c   1.000
_cell.angle_alpha   90.00
_cell.angle_beta   90.00
_cell.angle_gamma   90.00
#
_symmetry.space_group_name_H-M   'P 1'
#
loop_
_entity.id
_entity.type
_entity.pdbx_description
1 polymer ?
#
loop_
_entity_poly.entity_id
_entity_poly.type
_entity_poly.pdbx_seq_one_letter_code
_entity_poly.pdbx_strand_id
1 'polypeptide(L)'
;MSVKEPPLIFTLVCRRWHQLALSTPSLWASFYVPVPPPSYSYGYQEEQASEKLALTTTVKRLLSTIFLLSKRWERLEITAPVPQVQRVVSLPPSEAPSLKSLTISTRLWQDDESDIQAVFHNPQLFMSTSLRHLTLREFPGNVRVIPISWSTLSHVSISESYTSRAHSIDDIAWILRAYDQPLRHAYHLTPLFTAYHPPQITGDAPAAGLPLDVPSLQEVTYYFARTLPKPSPLLFWVETSSNHLRTLETSRGLFPQDDFLACLHLCPNLEALKLDTGIGPILVPQPAWELDDAFFRRFTTPDQSGRILCPKMKKLRFGSQQGFGGPTDKGLLDFICAKQDGNVPGVTKLTILDIYLSR
;
A
#
# COMPACT_ATOMS: atom_id res chain seq x y z
N MET A 1 -23.94 5.33 6.79
CA MET A 1 -22.92 5.54 7.83
C MET A 1 -22.71 4.21 8.55
N SER A 2 -21.47 3.73 8.66
CA SER A 2 -21.19 2.43 9.30
C SER A 2 -21.34 2.55 10.82
N VAL A 3 -22.09 1.63 11.43
CA VAL A 3 -22.38 1.55 12.88
C VAL A 3 -21.14 1.16 13.72
N LYS A 4 -19.95 1.13 13.11
CA LYS A 4 -18.71 0.61 13.70
C LYS A 4 -17.75 1.70 14.20
N GLU A 5 -18.15 2.96 14.18
CA GLU A 5 -17.31 4.08 14.63
C GLU A 5 -17.91 4.77 15.88
N PRO A 6 -17.45 4.38 17.09
CA PRO A 6 -18.05 4.76 18.37
C PRO A 6 -18.25 6.27 18.64
N PRO A 7 -17.34 7.18 18.27
CA PRO A 7 -17.40 8.57 18.74
C PRO A 7 -18.60 9.35 18.19
N LEU A 8 -18.92 9.17 16.91
CA LEU A 8 -20.00 9.89 16.24
C LEU A 8 -21.37 9.39 16.68
N ILE A 9 -21.50 8.10 17.02
CA ILE A 9 -22.77 7.58 17.54
C ILE A 9 -23.10 8.27 18.86
N PHE A 10 -22.11 8.48 19.72
CA PHE A 10 -22.31 9.15 21.01
C PHE A 10 -22.78 10.61 20.87
N THR A 11 -22.48 11.28 19.75
CA THR A 11 -23.00 12.63 19.50
C THR A 11 -24.48 12.65 19.10
N LEU A 12 -25.06 11.50 18.74
CA LEU A 12 -26.45 11.37 18.29
C LEU A 12 -27.41 10.82 19.35
N VAL A 13 -26.91 10.21 20.44
CA VAL A 13 -27.76 9.54 21.47
C VAL A 13 -28.55 10.54 22.33
N CYS A 14 -27.86 11.37 23.10
CA CYS A 14 -28.48 12.40 23.96
C CYS A 14 -27.47 13.50 24.28
N ARG A 15 -27.94 14.63 24.82
CA ARG A 15 -27.09 15.80 25.11
C ARG A 15 -25.89 15.48 26.01
N ARG A 16 -26.07 14.61 27.02
CA ARG A 16 -24.99 14.21 27.94
C ARG A 16 -23.92 13.39 27.22
N TRP A 17 -24.32 12.45 26.37
CA TRP A 17 -23.40 11.62 25.61
C TRP A 17 -22.67 12.43 24.55
N HIS A 18 -23.36 13.38 23.92
CA HIS A 18 -22.74 14.35 23.03
C HIS A 18 -21.66 15.18 23.75
N GLN A 19 -21.95 15.70 24.96
CA GLN A 19 -20.95 16.41 25.76
C GLN A 19 -19.78 15.50 26.16
N LEU A 20 -20.06 14.28 26.62
CA LEU A 20 -19.01 13.30 26.99
C LEU A 20 -18.13 12.98 25.78
N ALA A 21 -18.74 12.69 24.63
CA ALA A 21 -18.02 12.44 23.39
C ALA A 21 -17.08 13.60 23.06
N LEU A 22 -17.60 14.83 22.96
CA LEU A 22 -16.80 16.02 22.64
C LEU A 22 -15.74 16.35 23.72
N SER A 23 -16.01 16.05 24.98
CA SER A 23 -15.10 16.32 26.10
C SER A 23 -14.01 15.27 26.28
N THR A 24 -14.10 14.11 25.62
CA THR A 24 -13.16 12.98 25.78
C THR A 24 -12.18 12.96 24.59
N PRO A 25 -10.96 13.51 24.70
CA PRO A 25 -10.06 13.68 23.56
C PRO A 25 -9.66 12.38 22.88
N SER A 26 -9.48 11.30 23.64
CA SER A 26 -9.07 9.99 23.12
C SER A 26 -10.09 9.39 22.14
N LEU A 27 -11.37 9.77 22.22
CA LEU A 27 -12.38 9.35 21.25
C LEU A 27 -12.18 9.98 19.87
N TRP A 28 -11.47 11.10 19.77
CA TRP A 28 -11.24 11.82 18.51
C TRP A 28 -9.79 11.76 18.04
N ALA A 29 -8.96 10.97 18.72
CA ALA A 29 -7.59 10.73 18.31
C ALA A 29 -7.51 9.96 16.98
N SER A 30 -8.55 9.19 16.65
CA SER A 30 -8.67 8.43 15.40
C SER A 30 -10.12 8.42 14.92
N PHE A 31 -10.36 8.77 13.66
CA PHE A 31 -11.66 8.61 13.02
C PHE A 31 -11.51 8.30 11.53
N TYR A 32 -12.52 7.66 10.98
CA TYR A 32 -12.62 7.33 9.56
C TYR A 32 -13.84 8.06 8.98
N VAL A 33 -13.75 8.55 7.75
CA VAL A 33 -14.92 9.12 7.07
C VAL A 33 -15.30 8.17 5.94
N PRO A 34 -16.21 7.19 6.18
CA PRO A 34 -16.64 6.28 5.15
C PRO A 34 -17.51 7.03 4.15
N VAL A 35 -17.08 7.04 2.90
CA VAL A 35 -17.90 7.44 1.76
C VAL A 35 -18.40 6.17 1.11
N PRO A 36 -19.73 5.97 0.97
CA PRO A 36 -20.25 4.82 0.25
C PRO A 36 -19.70 4.85 -1.18
N PRO A 37 -19.28 3.70 -1.74
CA PRO A 37 -18.90 3.66 -3.14
C PRO A 37 -20.10 4.11 -3.98
N PRO A 38 -19.86 4.83 -5.09
CA PRO A 38 -20.95 5.15 -6.00
C PRO A 38 -21.61 3.83 -6.39
N SER A 39 -22.94 3.75 -6.34
CA SER A 39 -23.63 2.61 -6.90
C SER A 39 -23.26 2.55 -8.37
N TYR A 40 -22.49 1.55 -8.78
CA TYR A 40 -22.11 1.33 -10.18
C TYR A 40 -23.35 0.83 -10.96
N SER A 41 -24.41 1.63 -11.04
CA SER A 41 -25.48 1.45 -12.01
C SER A 41 -24.96 2.02 -13.33
N TYR A 42 -24.58 1.12 -14.24
CA TYR A 42 -24.29 1.46 -15.63
C TYR A 42 -25.59 1.96 -16.28
N GLY A 43 -25.95 3.24 -16.12
CA GLY A 43 -27.12 3.77 -16.84
C GLY A 43 -27.70 5.14 -16.48
N TYR A 44 -27.45 5.73 -15.31
CA TYR A 44 -28.19 6.93 -14.88
C TYR A 44 -27.29 8.05 -14.35
N GLN A 45 -26.87 8.97 -15.23
CA GLN A 45 -26.02 10.12 -14.87
C GLN A 45 -26.74 11.13 -13.96
N GLU A 46 -28.05 11.34 -14.11
CA GLU A 46 -28.79 12.33 -13.32
C GLU A 46 -28.98 11.92 -11.85
N GLU A 47 -29.29 10.64 -11.59
CA GLU A 47 -29.43 10.13 -10.22
C GLU A 47 -28.11 10.18 -9.46
N GLN A 48 -26.99 9.88 -10.15
CA GLN A 48 -25.64 10.00 -9.62
C GLN A 48 -25.26 11.45 -9.24
N ALA A 49 -25.72 12.45 -10.00
CA ALA A 49 -25.44 13.86 -9.69
C ALA A 49 -26.15 14.31 -8.40
N SER A 50 -27.40 13.92 -8.21
CA SER A 50 -28.18 14.21 -6.99
C SER A 50 -27.57 13.54 -5.76
N GLU A 51 -27.21 12.25 -5.88
CA GLU A 51 -26.54 11.50 -4.82
C GLU A 51 -25.16 12.09 -4.48
N LYS A 52 -24.35 12.42 -5.49
CA LYS A 52 -23.05 13.11 -5.33
C LYS A 52 -23.23 14.42 -4.57
N LEU A 53 -24.24 15.23 -4.89
CA LEU A 53 -24.50 16.50 -4.21
C LEU A 53 -24.92 16.32 -2.74
N ALA A 54 -25.83 15.38 -2.46
CA ALA A 54 -26.29 15.08 -1.10
C ALA A 54 -25.14 14.55 -0.22
N LEU A 55 -24.31 13.67 -0.77
CA LEU A 55 -23.14 13.11 -0.11
C LEU A 55 -22.08 14.20 0.15
N THR A 56 -21.80 15.03 -0.84
CA THR A 56 -20.89 16.18 -0.71
C THR A 56 -21.33 17.13 0.41
N THR A 57 -22.63 17.42 0.49
CA THR A 57 -23.21 18.28 1.53
C THR A 57 -23.06 17.66 2.93
N THR A 58 -23.31 16.36 3.04
CA THR A 58 -23.18 15.60 4.30
C THR A 58 -21.73 15.58 4.77
N VAL A 59 -20.79 15.23 3.90
CA VAL A 59 -19.35 15.22 4.21
C VAL A 59 -18.87 16.62 4.60
N LYS A 60 -19.33 17.67 3.89
CA LYS A 60 -19.00 19.06 4.23
C LYS A 60 -19.42 19.43 5.65
N ARG A 61 -20.64 19.05 6.07
CA ARG A 61 -21.14 19.31 7.43
C ARG A 61 -20.34 18.54 8.47
N LEU A 62 -20.11 17.26 8.22
CA LEU A 62 -19.34 16.39 9.11
C LEU A 62 -17.92 16.92 9.33
N LEU A 63 -17.21 17.26 8.26
CA LEU A 63 -15.86 17.83 8.35
C LEU A 63 -15.83 19.14 9.12
N SER A 64 -16.82 20.01 8.95
CA SER A 64 -16.89 21.25 9.74
C SER A 64 -17.01 20.97 11.24
N THR A 65 -17.75 19.94 11.65
CA THR A 65 -17.82 19.54 13.07
C THR A 65 -16.50 18.94 13.54
N ILE A 66 -15.88 18.08 12.74
CA ILE A 66 -14.64 17.39 13.11
C ILE A 66 -13.47 18.38 13.17
N PHE A 67 -13.43 19.42 12.31
CA PHE A 67 -12.41 20.46 12.36
C PHE A 67 -12.37 21.21 13.69
N LEU A 68 -13.49 21.32 14.41
CA LEU A 68 -13.49 21.91 15.76
C LEU A 68 -12.64 21.10 16.76
N LEU A 69 -12.29 19.87 16.41
CA LEU A 69 -11.52 18.93 17.22
C LEU A 69 -10.14 18.66 16.62
N SER A 70 -9.73 19.39 15.57
CA SER A 70 -8.49 19.13 14.82
C SER A 70 -7.24 19.13 15.67
N LYS A 71 -7.21 19.95 16.73
CA LYS A 71 -6.06 20.06 17.63
C LYS A 71 -5.71 18.75 18.34
N ARG A 72 -6.66 17.81 18.39
CA ARG A 72 -6.58 16.54 19.11
C ARG A 72 -6.36 15.35 18.19
N TRP A 73 -6.36 15.55 16.87
CA TRP A 73 -6.18 14.45 15.94
C TRP A 73 -4.78 13.88 16.08
N GLU A 74 -4.68 12.57 16.28
CA GLU A 74 -3.41 11.85 16.23
C GLU A 74 -3.30 11.01 14.96
N ARG A 75 -4.43 10.46 14.51
CA ARG A 75 -4.56 9.64 13.30
C ARG A 75 -5.81 10.08 12.55
N LEU A 76 -5.64 10.40 11.28
CA LEU A 76 -6.73 10.80 10.40
C LEU A 76 -6.76 9.89 9.18
N GLU A 77 -7.86 9.18 8.98
CA GLU A 77 -8.14 8.49 7.72
C GLU A 77 -9.36 9.12 7.04
N ILE A 78 -9.15 9.71 5.87
CA ILE A 78 -10.21 10.37 5.11
C ILE A 78 -10.32 9.79 3.71
N THR A 79 -11.54 9.34 3.39
CA THR A 79 -11.97 9.09 2.03
C THR A 79 -13.02 10.15 1.70
N ALA A 80 -12.75 11.05 0.75
CA ALA A 80 -13.65 12.17 0.45
C ALA A 80 -13.43 12.71 -0.97
N PRO A 81 -14.39 13.48 -1.53
CA PRO A 81 -14.15 14.18 -2.79
C PRO A 81 -13.01 15.18 -2.65
N VAL A 82 -12.42 15.53 -3.80
CA VAL A 82 -11.21 16.36 -3.91
C VAL A 82 -11.31 17.68 -3.13
N PRO A 83 -12.40 18.47 -3.21
CA PRO A 83 -12.50 19.73 -2.45
C PRO A 83 -12.50 19.53 -0.92
N GLN A 84 -13.00 18.39 -0.44
CA GLN A 84 -13.04 18.08 0.99
C GLN A 84 -11.68 17.63 1.50
N VAL A 85 -10.96 16.82 0.72
CA VAL A 85 -9.56 16.49 0.99
C VAL A 85 -8.71 17.76 1.02
N GLN A 86 -8.90 18.66 0.05
CA GLN A 86 -8.22 19.97 0.01
C GLN A 86 -8.38 20.74 1.31
N ARG A 87 -9.61 20.87 1.80
CA ARG A 87 -9.88 21.57 3.07
C ARG A 87 -9.12 20.95 4.25
N VAL A 88 -8.96 19.63 4.27
CA VAL A 88 -8.21 18.92 5.32
C VAL A 88 -6.72 19.19 5.18
N VAL A 89 -6.13 18.97 4.00
CA VAL A 89 -4.68 19.11 3.80
C VAL A 89 -4.21 20.56 3.84
N SER A 90 -5.07 21.53 3.56
CA SER A 90 -4.78 22.96 3.68
C SER A 90 -4.82 23.47 5.13
N LEU A 91 -5.16 22.64 6.12
CA LEU A 91 -5.06 23.04 7.52
C LEU A 91 -3.60 23.35 7.88
N PRO A 92 -3.30 24.48 8.54
CA PRO A 92 -1.95 24.73 9.03
C PRO A 92 -1.60 23.71 10.12
N PRO A 93 -0.31 23.36 10.29
CA PRO A 93 0.12 22.44 11.34
C PRO A 93 -0.31 22.84 12.76
N SER A 94 -0.48 24.13 13.02
CA SER A 94 -0.97 24.66 14.31
C SER A 94 -2.40 24.26 14.65
N GLU A 95 -3.23 23.94 13.65
CA GLU A 95 -4.61 23.46 13.86
C GLU A 95 -4.68 21.96 14.12
N ALA A 96 -3.63 21.20 13.81
CA ALA A 96 -3.54 19.76 14.07
C ALA A 96 -2.14 19.35 14.58
N PRO A 97 -1.66 19.95 15.71
CA PRO A 97 -0.29 19.78 16.17
C PRO A 97 0.01 18.35 16.63
N SER A 98 -1.01 17.58 16.99
CA SER A 98 -0.87 16.20 17.49
C SER A 98 -0.87 15.14 16.38
N LEU A 99 -1.04 15.52 15.11
CA LEU A 99 -1.29 14.59 14.01
C LEU A 99 -0.03 13.79 13.64
N LYS A 100 -0.02 12.50 13.96
CA LYS A 100 1.07 11.56 13.72
C LYS A 100 0.85 10.66 12.52
N SER A 101 -0.40 10.43 12.12
CA SER A 101 -0.76 9.55 11.00
C SER A 101 -1.82 10.18 10.13
N LEU A 102 -1.61 10.21 8.82
CA LEU A 102 -2.54 10.74 7.85
C LEU A 102 -2.70 9.77 6.69
N THR A 103 -3.94 9.36 6.44
CA THR A 103 -4.33 8.51 5.32
C THR A 103 -5.39 9.23 4.50
N ILE A 104 -5.13 9.41 3.22
CA ILE A 104 -5.99 10.13 2.28
C ILE A 104 -6.35 9.19 1.14
N SER A 105 -7.62 9.19 0.72
CA SER A 105 -8.12 8.40 -0.39
C SER A 105 -9.13 9.20 -1.21
N THR A 106 -8.95 9.26 -2.53
CA THR A 106 -9.87 9.98 -3.45
C THR A 106 -10.70 9.05 -4.35
N ARG A 107 -10.50 7.71 -4.25
CA ARG A 107 -11.06 6.59 -5.07
C ARG A 107 -12.46 6.71 -5.67
N LEU A 108 -13.36 7.46 -5.06
CA LEU A 108 -14.80 7.31 -5.32
C LEU A 108 -15.36 8.40 -6.23
N TRP A 109 -14.51 9.28 -6.74
CA TRP A 109 -14.96 10.49 -7.40
C TRP A 109 -14.29 10.59 -8.76
N GLN A 110 -15.10 10.66 -9.82
CA GLN A 110 -14.70 10.96 -11.20
C GLN A 110 -14.27 12.44 -11.32
N ASP A 111 -13.48 12.91 -10.36
CA ASP A 111 -12.94 14.26 -10.40
C ASP A 111 -11.78 14.27 -11.41
N ASP A 112 -11.58 15.41 -12.07
CA ASP A 112 -10.53 15.57 -13.08
C ASP A 112 -9.14 15.38 -12.44
N GLU A 113 -8.22 14.75 -13.15
CA GLU A 113 -6.83 14.56 -12.69
C GLU A 113 -6.19 15.91 -12.30
N SER A 114 -6.53 16.98 -13.03
CA SER A 114 -6.08 18.35 -12.76
C SER A 114 -6.58 18.89 -11.41
N ASP A 115 -7.83 18.61 -11.04
CA ASP A 115 -8.40 19.00 -9.74
C ASP A 115 -7.67 18.28 -8.61
N ILE A 116 -7.36 16.99 -8.79
CA ILE A 116 -6.66 16.22 -7.78
C ILE A 116 -5.25 16.76 -7.57
N GLN A 117 -4.52 17.13 -8.63
CA GLN A 117 -3.21 17.76 -8.50
C GLN A 117 -3.31 19.10 -7.75
N ALA A 118 -4.33 19.92 -8.03
CA ALA A 118 -4.52 21.21 -7.37
C ALA A 118 -4.60 21.11 -5.83
N VAL A 119 -5.15 20.02 -5.30
CA VAL A 119 -5.23 19.75 -3.86
C VAL A 119 -3.86 19.71 -3.18
N PHE A 120 -2.85 19.21 -3.89
CA PHE A 120 -1.52 18.97 -3.34
C PHE A 120 -0.52 20.09 -3.63
N HIS A 121 -0.97 21.22 -4.21
CA HIS A 121 -0.12 22.40 -4.40
C HIS A 121 0.08 23.22 -3.11
N ASN A 122 -0.88 23.18 -2.17
CA ASN A 122 -0.75 23.88 -0.88
C ASN A 122 -1.25 23.05 0.32
N PRO A 123 -0.70 21.84 0.55
CA PRO A 123 -1.08 20.99 1.66
C PRO A 123 -0.28 21.35 2.91
N GLN A 124 -0.63 22.45 3.57
CA GLN A 124 0.06 22.92 4.79
C GLN A 124 0.18 21.83 5.88
N LEU A 125 -0.79 20.92 5.96
CA LEU A 125 -0.81 19.86 6.97
C LEU A 125 0.36 18.87 6.81
N PHE A 126 0.87 18.71 5.60
CA PHE A 126 2.01 17.84 5.31
C PHE A 126 3.34 18.39 5.82
N MET A 127 3.38 19.68 6.15
CA MET A 127 4.52 20.32 6.83
C MET A 127 4.49 20.13 8.34
N SER A 128 3.55 19.36 8.87
CA SER A 128 3.52 19.07 10.30
C SER A 128 4.76 18.29 10.73
N THR A 129 5.48 18.85 11.71
CA THR A 129 6.67 18.22 12.29
C THR A 129 6.33 17.02 13.18
N SER A 130 5.06 16.81 13.53
CA SER A 130 4.58 15.65 14.28
C SER A 130 4.14 14.48 13.39
N LEU A 131 3.99 14.71 12.08
CA LEU A 131 3.57 13.66 11.15
C LEU A 131 4.65 12.58 11.04
N ARG A 132 4.27 11.31 11.20
CA ARG A 132 5.16 10.14 11.18
C ARG A 132 4.72 9.08 10.17
N HIS A 133 3.45 9.08 9.79
CA HIS A 133 2.87 8.11 8.86
C HIS A 133 2.05 8.87 7.83
N LEU A 134 2.35 8.66 6.56
CA LEU A 134 1.58 9.21 5.46
C LEU A 134 1.17 8.07 4.53
N THR A 135 -0.12 8.00 4.21
CA THR A 135 -0.66 7.07 3.23
C THR A 135 -1.51 7.83 2.24
N LEU A 136 -1.06 7.91 0.99
CA LEU A 136 -1.81 8.47 -0.12
C LEU A 136 -2.35 7.29 -0.94
N ARG A 137 -3.63 7.02 -0.80
CA ARG A 137 -4.31 5.99 -1.57
C ARG A 137 -4.87 6.61 -2.84
N GLU A 138 -4.50 6.01 -3.95
CA GLU A 138 -4.98 6.36 -5.29
C GLU A 138 -4.62 7.78 -5.69
N PHE A 139 -3.37 8.12 -5.42
CA PHE A 139 -2.80 9.41 -5.71
C PHE A 139 -2.46 9.52 -7.20
N PRO A 140 -3.05 10.47 -7.94
CA PRO A 140 -2.78 10.63 -9.36
C PRO A 140 -1.70 11.69 -9.67
N GLY A 141 -1.18 12.37 -8.65
CA GLY A 141 -0.28 13.51 -8.83
C GLY A 141 1.18 13.14 -8.94
N ASN A 142 2.05 14.13 -9.16
CA ASN A 142 3.49 13.93 -9.01
C ASN A 142 3.86 14.02 -7.51
N VAL A 143 4.39 12.95 -6.94
CA VAL A 143 4.80 12.92 -5.53
C VAL A 143 5.89 13.94 -5.20
N ARG A 144 6.68 14.36 -6.19
CA ARG A 144 7.74 15.38 -6.05
C ARG A 144 7.20 16.78 -5.79
N VAL A 145 5.97 17.08 -6.22
CA VAL A 145 5.38 18.40 -5.98
C VAL A 145 4.80 18.53 -4.58
N ILE A 146 4.69 17.43 -3.85
CA ILE A 146 4.09 17.44 -2.53
C ILE A 146 5.11 18.02 -1.53
N PRO A 147 4.80 19.17 -0.91
CA PRO A 147 5.73 19.83 -0.02
C PRO A 147 5.61 19.16 1.37
N ILE A 148 6.36 18.05 1.55
CA ILE A 148 6.41 17.23 2.78
C ILE A 148 7.81 17.33 3.40
N SER A 149 7.87 17.35 4.73
CA SER A 149 9.11 17.12 5.47
C SER A 149 9.45 15.63 5.51
N TRP A 150 9.98 15.07 4.42
CA TRP A 150 10.23 13.63 4.29
C TRP A 150 11.05 13.06 5.45
N SER A 151 12.05 13.79 5.95
CA SER A 151 12.90 13.37 7.08
C SER A 151 12.16 13.07 8.39
N THR A 152 10.93 13.57 8.59
CA THR A 152 10.15 13.29 9.81
C THR A 152 9.30 12.03 9.69
N LEU A 153 9.08 11.52 8.47
CA LEU A 153 8.22 10.38 8.24
C LEU A 153 8.97 9.07 8.55
N SER A 154 8.27 8.16 9.21
CA SER A 154 8.73 6.81 9.52
C SER A 154 8.08 5.75 8.63
N HIS A 155 6.94 6.08 8.04
CA HIS A 155 6.16 5.24 7.17
C HIS A 155 5.58 6.08 6.04
N VAL A 156 5.80 5.64 4.81
CA VAL A 156 5.12 6.19 3.64
C VAL A 156 4.47 5.08 2.86
N SER A 157 3.25 5.35 2.43
CA SER A 157 2.54 4.52 1.48
C SER A 157 1.90 5.36 0.39
N ILE A 158 2.17 5.04 -0.87
CA ILE A 158 1.62 5.80 -2.01
C ILE A 158 1.09 4.81 -3.04
N SER A 159 -0.20 4.50 -2.96
CA SER A 159 -0.82 3.67 -3.99
C SER A 159 -1.33 4.57 -5.12
N GLU A 160 -1.17 4.13 -6.35
CA GLU A 160 -1.63 4.87 -7.53
C GLU A 160 -3.13 4.67 -7.79
N SER A 161 -3.72 5.66 -8.47
CA SER A 161 -5.06 5.54 -9.03
C SER A 161 -5.01 4.66 -10.27
N TYR A 162 -6.09 3.93 -10.53
CA TYR A 162 -6.25 3.19 -11.79
C TYR A 162 -6.25 4.08 -13.02
N THR A 163 -6.47 5.40 -12.89
CA THR A 163 -6.63 6.34 -14.02
C THR A 163 -5.39 7.18 -14.30
N SER A 164 -4.43 7.25 -13.38
CA SER A 164 -3.30 8.17 -13.49
C SER A 164 -2.14 7.57 -14.27
N ARG A 165 -1.28 8.45 -14.79
CA ARG A 165 0.06 8.04 -15.21
C ARG A 165 0.77 7.45 -14.01
N ALA A 166 1.26 6.22 -14.15
CA ALA A 166 2.02 5.59 -13.09
C ALA A 166 3.21 6.46 -12.68
N HIS A 167 3.51 6.50 -11.39
CA HIS A 167 4.72 7.12 -10.90
C HIS A 167 5.91 6.40 -11.54
N SER A 168 6.84 7.19 -12.04
CA SER A 168 8.07 6.62 -12.56
C SER A 168 8.85 5.97 -11.41
N ILE A 169 9.65 4.94 -11.71
CA ILE A 169 10.63 4.41 -10.76
C ILE A 169 11.53 5.56 -10.24
N ASP A 170 11.77 6.59 -11.05
CA ASP A 170 12.52 7.77 -10.65
C ASP A 170 11.81 8.60 -9.57
N ASP A 171 10.48 8.66 -9.55
CA ASP A 171 9.73 9.37 -8.51
C ASP A 171 9.85 8.65 -7.17
N ILE A 172 9.77 7.33 -7.21
CA ILE A 172 9.95 6.45 -6.07
C ILE A 172 11.38 6.57 -5.54
N ALA A 173 12.35 6.48 -6.44
CA ALA A 173 13.77 6.65 -6.12
C ALA A 173 14.04 8.02 -5.51
N TRP A 174 13.40 9.06 -6.03
CA TRP A 174 13.50 10.41 -5.49
C TRP A 174 12.95 10.50 -4.07
N ILE A 175 11.75 9.95 -3.80
CA ILE A 175 11.19 9.90 -2.44
C ILE A 175 12.19 9.22 -1.52
N LEU A 176 12.64 8.03 -1.91
CA LEU A 176 13.51 7.19 -1.11
C LEU A 176 14.88 7.84 -0.81
N ARG A 177 15.42 8.64 -1.75
CA ARG A 177 16.64 9.45 -1.53
C ARG A 177 16.41 10.70 -0.68
N ALA A 178 15.20 11.24 -0.65
CA ALA A 178 14.86 12.38 0.20
C ALA A 178 14.84 12.03 1.70
N TYR A 179 14.92 10.73 2.05
CA TYR A 179 15.03 10.24 3.41
C TYR A 179 16.48 10.10 3.86
N ASP A 180 16.88 10.95 4.81
CA ASP A 180 18.15 10.84 5.52
C ASP A 180 18.04 9.94 6.77
N GLN A 181 16.84 9.48 7.11
CA GLN A 181 16.55 8.65 8.29
C GLN A 181 16.18 7.23 7.88
N PRO A 182 16.41 6.24 8.76
CA PRO A 182 16.10 4.85 8.44
C PRO A 182 14.61 4.64 8.25
N LEU A 183 14.19 4.58 6.99
CA LEU A 183 12.80 4.35 6.61
C LEU A 183 12.40 2.92 6.98
N ARG A 184 11.69 2.76 8.10
CA ARG A 184 11.29 1.43 8.57
C ARG A 184 10.36 0.73 7.58
N HIS A 185 9.52 1.49 6.87
CA HIS A 185 8.51 0.92 5.98
C HIS A 185 8.24 1.80 4.74
N ALA A 186 8.39 1.22 3.55
CA ALA A 186 7.89 1.77 2.29
C ALA A 186 6.80 0.85 1.74
N TYR A 187 5.53 1.25 1.84
CA TYR A 187 4.40 0.42 1.43
C TYR A 187 3.81 0.89 0.10
N HIS A 188 3.49 -0.07 -0.76
CA HIS A 188 2.78 0.14 -2.02
C HIS A 188 3.50 1.10 -2.94
N LEU A 189 4.42 0.56 -3.73
CA LEU A 189 4.94 1.21 -4.91
C LEU A 189 4.32 0.46 -6.09
N THR A 190 3.09 0.83 -6.42
CA THR A 190 2.30 0.10 -7.42
C THR A 190 2.07 0.96 -8.64
N PRO A 191 2.88 0.80 -9.71
CA PRO A 191 2.53 1.25 -11.04
C PRO A 191 1.27 0.52 -11.54
N LEU A 192 0.09 1.12 -11.35
CA LEU A 192 -1.15 0.62 -11.96
C LEU A 192 -1.34 1.30 -13.31
N PHE A 193 -0.75 0.72 -14.35
CA PHE A 193 -1.05 1.16 -15.72
C PHE A 193 -2.49 0.79 -16.11
N THR A 194 -3.31 1.79 -16.46
CA THR A 194 -4.62 1.58 -17.11
C THR A 194 -4.51 0.60 -18.28
N ALA A 195 -5.49 -0.28 -18.47
CA ALA A 195 -5.57 -1.20 -19.60
C ALA A 195 -5.83 -0.50 -20.97
N TYR A 196 -6.23 0.78 -20.98
CA TYR A 196 -6.84 1.38 -22.16
C TYR A 196 -5.87 2.05 -23.13
N HIS A 197 -4.71 2.53 -22.68
CA HIS A 197 -3.67 3.00 -23.58
C HIS A 197 -2.30 2.66 -23.00
N PRO A 198 -1.50 1.75 -23.60
CA PRO A 198 -0.08 1.75 -23.29
C PRO A 198 0.43 3.17 -23.62
N PRO A 199 1.08 3.89 -22.69
CA PRO A 199 1.86 5.03 -23.11
C PRO A 199 2.79 4.51 -24.20
N GLN A 200 2.72 5.11 -25.39
CA GLN A 200 3.77 4.92 -26.38
C GLN A 200 5.04 5.36 -25.67
N ILE A 201 5.84 4.40 -25.19
CA ILE A 201 7.22 4.63 -24.74
C ILE A 201 8.00 4.90 -26.02
N THR A 202 7.72 6.05 -26.64
CA THR A 202 8.42 6.58 -27.79
C THR A 202 9.37 7.63 -27.23
N GLY A 203 10.57 7.19 -26.86
CA GLY A 203 11.62 8.06 -26.34
C GLY A 203 12.41 7.34 -25.25
N ASP A 204 13.62 6.93 -25.62
CA ASP A 204 14.80 6.69 -24.77
C ASP A 204 14.46 6.51 -23.29
N ALA A 205 14.16 5.26 -22.90
CA ALA A 205 13.87 4.89 -21.52
C ALA A 205 15.00 5.39 -20.60
N PRO A 206 14.76 6.39 -19.74
CA PRO A 206 15.81 6.90 -18.88
C PRO A 206 16.22 5.79 -17.90
N ALA A 207 17.52 5.52 -17.92
CA ALA A 207 18.31 4.77 -16.94
C ALA A 207 17.65 3.52 -16.34
N ALA A 208 17.80 2.41 -17.06
CA ALA A 208 18.08 1.15 -16.39
C ALA A 208 19.22 1.36 -15.36
N GLY A 209 18.93 1.15 -14.08
CA GLY A 209 19.96 0.83 -13.10
C GLY A 209 20.65 1.99 -12.38
N LEU A 210 19.95 3.07 -12.00
CA LEU A 210 20.49 3.85 -10.88
C LEU A 210 20.36 3.03 -9.60
N PRO A 211 21.47 2.58 -8.98
CA PRO A 211 21.41 1.87 -7.71
C PRO A 211 20.70 2.75 -6.70
N LEU A 212 19.66 2.21 -6.09
CA LEU A 212 18.93 2.90 -5.06
C LEU A 212 19.49 2.46 -3.71
N ASP A 213 20.36 3.28 -3.15
CA ASP A 213 20.91 3.03 -1.81
C ASP A 213 19.86 3.39 -0.77
N VAL A 214 19.07 2.39 -0.36
CA VAL A 214 18.08 2.49 0.72
C VAL A 214 18.36 1.42 1.77
N PRO A 215 19.50 1.52 2.48
CA PRO A 215 19.97 0.47 3.37
C PRO A 215 19.03 0.26 4.57
N SER A 216 18.07 1.15 4.79
CA SER A 216 17.13 1.03 5.90
C SER A 216 15.80 0.39 5.54
N LEU A 217 15.57 0.07 4.26
CA LEU A 217 14.31 -0.47 3.77
C LEU A 217 14.09 -1.89 4.33
N GLN A 218 13.10 -2.04 5.21
CA GLN A 218 12.78 -3.32 5.84
C GLN A 218 11.55 -4.00 5.26
N GLU A 219 10.62 -3.22 4.70
CA GLU A 219 9.38 -3.76 4.17
C GLU A 219 9.12 -3.20 2.78
N VAL A 220 8.88 -4.08 1.82
CA VAL A 220 8.57 -3.76 0.43
C VAL A 220 7.26 -4.42 0.04
N THR A 221 6.31 -3.60 -0.38
CA THR A 221 5.09 -4.06 -1.04
C THR A 221 5.09 -3.59 -2.49
N TYR A 222 5.27 -4.52 -3.40
CA TYR A 222 5.46 -4.27 -4.82
C TYR A 222 4.41 -5.02 -5.65
N TYR A 223 3.48 -4.26 -6.22
CA TYR A 223 2.45 -4.77 -7.11
C TYR A 223 2.62 -4.10 -8.48
N PHE A 224 2.32 -4.80 -9.56
CA PHE A 224 2.44 -4.24 -10.90
C PHE A 224 1.36 -4.83 -11.82
N ALA A 225 0.85 -4.08 -12.79
CA ALA A 225 -0.27 -4.55 -13.60
C ALA A 225 0.15 -5.24 -14.91
N ARG A 226 1.43 -5.11 -15.32
CA ARG A 226 1.92 -5.52 -16.64
C ARG A 226 3.22 -6.35 -16.57
N THR A 227 3.72 -6.83 -17.70
CA THR A 227 5.02 -7.46 -17.74
C THR A 227 6.10 -6.40 -17.55
N LEU A 228 7.01 -6.60 -16.60
CA LEU A 228 8.12 -5.69 -16.36
C LEU A 228 9.21 -5.82 -17.43
N PRO A 229 10.00 -4.76 -17.66
CA PRO A 229 11.26 -4.90 -18.37
C PRO A 229 12.12 -5.94 -17.64
N LYS A 230 12.86 -6.74 -18.42
CA LYS A 230 13.88 -7.64 -17.87
C LYS A 230 15.24 -6.93 -17.87
N PRO A 231 15.99 -6.95 -16.76
CA PRO A 231 15.65 -7.52 -15.45
C PRO A 231 14.67 -6.66 -14.64
N SER A 232 13.94 -7.30 -13.73
CA SER A 232 12.96 -6.65 -12.86
C SER A 232 13.55 -5.48 -12.03
N PRO A 233 12.86 -4.32 -11.93
CA PRO A 233 13.22 -3.25 -11.00
C PRO A 233 13.35 -3.69 -9.54
N LEU A 234 12.54 -4.67 -9.12
CA LEU A 234 12.57 -5.19 -7.74
C LEU A 234 13.94 -5.82 -7.43
N LEU A 235 14.57 -6.48 -8.40
CA LEU A 235 15.87 -7.13 -8.21
C LEU A 235 16.94 -6.11 -7.82
N PHE A 236 16.96 -4.96 -8.48
CA PHE A 236 17.90 -3.88 -8.16
C PHE A 236 17.68 -3.29 -6.78
N TRP A 237 16.43 -3.14 -6.34
CA TRP A 237 16.12 -2.62 -5.00
C TRP A 237 16.46 -3.62 -3.90
N VAL A 238 16.22 -4.89 -4.18
CA VAL A 238 16.53 -5.98 -3.26
C VAL A 238 18.05 -6.15 -3.13
N GLU A 239 18.82 -5.99 -4.21
CA GLU A 239 20.28 -6.10 -4.16
C GLU A 239 20.89 -5.11 -3.16
N THR A 240 20.44 -3.84 -3.19
CA THR A 240 20.94 -2.79 -2.29
C THR A 240 20.39 -2.89 -0.86
N SER A 241 19.20 -3.47 -0.67
CA SER A 241 18.50 -3.52 0.63
C SER A 241 18.48 -4.92 1.27
N SER A 242 19.11 -5.89 0.62
CA SER A 242 19.12 -7.33 0.89
C SER A 242 19.25 -7.70 2.37
N ASN A 243 20.18 -7.05 3.05
CA ASN A 243 20.49 -7.36 4.46
C ASN A 243 19.45 -6.85 5.45
N HIS A 244 18.63 -5.88 5.05
CA HIS A 244 17.68 -5.20 5.93
C HIS A 244 16.22 -5.56 5.64
N LEU A 245 15.94 -6.11 4.45
CA LEU A 245 14.61 -6.52 4.06
C LEU A 245 14.09 -7.68 4.91
N ARG A 246 12.98 -7.43 5.63
CA ARG A 246 12.27 -8.37 6.50
C ARG A 246 10.92 -8.80 5.93
N THR A 247 10.23 -7.92 5.21
CA THR A 247 8.90 -8.21 4.66
C THR A 247 8.91 -7.92 3.16
N LEU A 248 8.51 -8.91 2.36
CA LEU A 248 8.30 -8.77 0.93
C LEU A 248 6.86 -9.19 0.60
N GLU A 249 6.12 -8.28 0.00
CA GLU A 249 4.78 -8.49 -0.49
C GLU A 249 4.75 -8.21 -1.98
N THR A 250 4.34 -9.17 -2.80
CA THR A 250 4.29 -9.00 -4.25
C THR A 250 3.28 -9.90 -4.95
N SER A 251 3.02 -9.68 -6.24
CA SER A 251 2.18 -10.57 -7.04
C SER A 251 3.01 -11.60 -7.81
N ARG A 252 2.49 -12.84 -7.92
CA ARG A 252 3.19 -13.94 -8.60
C ARG A 252 3.45 -13.68 -10.09
N GLY A 253 2.51 -13.03 -10.78
CA GLY A 253 2.59 -12.82 -12.23
C GLY A 253 3.63 -11.78 -12.68
N LEU A 254 4.15 -10.96 -11.77
CA LEU A 254 4.92 -9.77 -12.16
C LEU A 254 6.28 -10.07 -12.76
N PHE A 255 6.87 -11.20 -12.37
CA PHE A 255 8.25 -11.53 -12.68
C PHE A 255 8.35 -12.94 -13.27
N PRO A 256 9.35 -13.16 -14.14
CA PRO A 256 9.86 -14.50 -14.38
C PRO A 256 10.22 -15.19 -13.06
N GLN A 257 10.03 -16.50 -13.00
CA GLN A 257 10.33 -17.29 -11.79
C GLN A 257 11.78 -17.11 -11.33
N ASP A 258 12.73 -17.10 -12.27
CA ASP A 258 14.16 -16.99 -11.97
C ASP A 258 14.51 -15.63 -11.34
N ASP A 259 13.95 -14.53 -11.85
CA ASP A 259 14.14 -13.19 -11.29
C ASP A 259 13.59 -13.11 -9.86
N PHE A 260 12.41 -13.70 -9.63
CA PHE A 260 11.81 -13.73 -8.30
C PHE A 260 12.64 -14.59 -7.32
N LEU A 261 13.11 -15.75 -7.76
CA LEU A 261 13.99 -16.60 -6.96
C LEU A 261 15.33 -15.91 -6.66
N ALA A 262 15.90 -15.19 -7.62
CA ALA A 262 17.09 -14.38 -7.41
C ALA A 262 16.85 -13.31 -6.34
N CYS A 263 15.70 -12.62 -6.37
CA CYS A 263 15.31 -11.68 -5.30
C CYS A 263 15.28 -12.36 -3.93
N LEU A 264 14.66 -13.54 -3.82
CA LEU A 264 14.59 -14.26 -2.55
C LEU A 264 15.97 -14.74 -2.06
N HIS A 265 16.87 -15.14 -2.95
CA HIS A 265 18.25 -15.50 -2.58
C HIS A 265 19.05 -14.31 -2.04
N LEU A 266 18.77 -13.11 -2.54
CA LEU A 266 19.34 -11.87 -2.03
C LEU A 266 18.74 -11.48 -0.67
N CYS A 267 17.66 -12.10 -0.18
CA CYS A 267 17.00 -11.71 1.08
C CYS A 267 17.13 -12.80 2.17
N PRO A 268 18.33 -13.06 2.71
CA PRO A 268 18.51 -14.11 3.72
C PRO A 268 17.82 -13.76 5.06
N ASN A 269 17.55 -12.48 5.31
CA ASN A 269 16.90 -11.99 6.52
C ASN A 269 15.39 -11.85 6.42
N LEU A 270 14.78 -12.25 5.29
CA LEU A 270 13.34 -12.14 5.09
C LEU A 270 12.58 -12.95 6.15
N GLU A 271 11.72 -12.28 6.90
CA GLU A 271 10.88 -12.86 7.96
C GLU A 271 9.44 -13.12 7.48
N ALA A 272 8.96 -12.35 6.50
CA ALA A 272 7.60 -12.44 5.98
C ALA A 272 7.57 -12.35 4.45
N LEU A 273 6.92 -13.33 3.81
CA LEU A 273 6.65 -13.33 2.38
C LEU A 273 5.14 -13.40 2.13
N LYS A 274 4.61 -12.43 1.39
CA LYS A 274 3.21 -12.41 0.95
C LYS A 274 3.14 -12.39 -0.59
N LEU A 275 2.52 -13.42 -1.14
CA LEU A 275 2.32 -13.60 -2.57
C LEU A 275 0.84 -13.44 -2.90
N ASP A 276 0.46 -12.27 -3.41
CA ASP A 276 -0.87 -12.06 -3.93
C ASP A 276 -0.99 -12.71 -5.32
N THR A 277 -2.18 -13.20 -5.63
CA THR A 277 -2.54 -13.65 -6.96
C THR A 277 -2.83 -12.49 -7.90
N GLY A 278 -2.90 -11.26 -7.37
CA GLY A 278 -3.28 -10.06 -8.08
C GLY A 278 -4.80 -9.93 -8.15
N ILE A 279 -5.30 -8.72 -7.88
CA ILE A 279 -6.74 -8.40 -7.83
C ILE A 279 -7.27 -7.99 -9.22
N GLY A 280 -6.47 -8.16 -10.28
CA GLY A 280 -6.80 -7.68 -11.63
C GLY A 280 -7.61 -8.69 -12.45
N PRO A 281 -8.73 -8.30 -13.10
CA PRO A 281 -9.42 -9.16 -14.05
C PRO A 281 -8.50 -9.48 -15.24
N ILE A 282 -7.95 -10.70 -15.25
CA ILE A 282 -7.77 -11.67 -16.35
C ILE A 282 -7.69 -11.10 -17.80
N LEU A 283 -7.00 -10.00 -18.05
CA LEU A 283 -6.84 -9.49 -19.43
C LEU A 283 -5.48 -9.79 -20.05
N VAL A 284 -4.52 -10.29 -19.27
CA VAL A 284 -3.25 -10.76 -19.82
C VAL A 284 -2.95 -12.16 -19.28
N PRO A 285 -2.92 -13.19 -20.15
CA PRO A 285 -2.39 -14.50 -19.78
C PRO A 285 -0.89 -14.33 -19.52
N GLN A 286 -0.52 -13.99 -18.29
CA GLN A 286 0.87 -13.98 -17.89
C GLN A 286 1.29 -15.42 -17.55
N PRO A 287 2.53 -15.82 -17.88
CA PRO A 287 3.09 -17.08 -17.41
C PRO A 287 3.35 -16.97 -15.91
N ALA A 288 2.28 -17.09 -15.12
CA ALA A 288 2.38 -17.27 -13.69
C ALA A 288 3.09 -18.61 -13.49
N TRP A 289 4.35 -18.55 -13.07
CA TRP A 289 5.05 -19.75 -12.66
C TRP A 289 4.32 -20.38 -11.46
N GLU A 290 4.42 -21.69 -11.39
CA GLU A 290 3.67 -22.50 -10.42
C GLU A 290 4.35 -22.44 -9.05
N LEU A 291 3.56 -22.30 -7.98
CA LEU A 291 4.03 -22.48 -6.61
C LEU A 291 4.02 -23.98 -6.32
N ASP A 292 4.78 -24.75 -7.09
CA ASP A 292 4.79 -26.20 -7.00
C ASP A 292 5.55 -26.70 -5.77
N ASP A 293 5.54 -28.02 -5.58
CA ASP A 293 6.27 -28.67 -4.50
C ASP A 293 7.79 -28.41 -4.59
N ALA A 294 8.33 -28.16 -5.79
CA ALA A 294 9.74 -27.81 -5.97
C ALA A 294 10.05 -26.41 -5.42
N PHE A 295 9.17 -25.42 -5.62
CA PHE A 295 9.30 -24.09 -5.05
C PHE A 295 9.35 -24.14 -3.52
N PHE A 296 8.40 -24.84 -2.88
CA PHE A 296 8.36 -24.91 -1.41
C PHE A 296 9.54 -25.65 -0.79
N ARG A 297 10.07 -26.69 -1.47
CA ARG A 297 11.27 -27.40 -1.02
C ARG A 297 12.51 -26.50 -0.93
N ARG A 298 12.60 -25.42 -1.71
CA ARG A 298 13.75 -24.49 -1.66
C ARG A 298 13.87 -23.74 -0.33
N PHE A 299 12.80 -23.62 0.45
CA PHE A 299 12.82 -23.00 1.78
C PHE A 299 13.27 -23.94 2.90
N THR A 300 13.45 -25.23 2.60
CA THR A 300 13.74 -26.28 3.59
C THR A 300 14.93 -27.15 3.19
N THR A 301 15.30 -27.15 1.91
CA THR A 301 16.40 -27.93 1.35
C THR A 301 17.52 -27.00 0.90
N PRO A 302 18.77 -27.21 1.34
CA PRO A 302 19.91 -26.47 0.82
C PRO A 302 20.09 -26.70 -0.68
N ASP A 303 20.44 -25.64 -1.41
CA ASP A 303 20.85 -25.74 -2.81
C ASP A 303 22.26 -26.36 -2.96
N GLN A 304 22.78 -26.40 -4.19
CA GLN A 304 24.12 -26.93 -4.47
C GLN A 304 25.25 -26.19 -3.73
N SER A 305 25.01 -24.95 -3.30
CA SER A 305 25.94 -24.13 -2.52
C SER A 305 25.71 -24.24 -1.00
N GLY A 306 24.78 -25.09 -0.56
CA GLY A 306 24.40 -25.24 0.83
C GLY A 306 23.51 -24.10 1.36
N ARG A 307 22.98 -23.23 0.49
CA ARG A 307 22.13 -22.10 0.88
C ARG A 307 20.67 -22.51 0.88
N ILE A 308 19.93 -22.04 1.87
CA ILE A 308 18.48 -22.23 1.97
C ILE A 308 17.80 -20.90 1.65
N LEU A 309 16.67 -20.95 0.93
CA LEU A 309 15.92 -19.75 0.58
C LEU A 309 15.26 -19.14 1.82
N CYS A 310 15.51 -17.85 2.08
CA CYS A 310 14.93 -17.07 3.19
C CYS A 310 14.85 -17.86 4.52
N PRO A 311 16.00 -18.30 5.08
CA PRO A 311 16.02 -19.22 6.22
C PRO A 311 15.32 -18.65 7.46
N LYS A 312 15.25 -17.31 7.57
CA LYS A 312 14.58 -16.61 8.67
C LYS A 312 13.07 -16.41 8.49
N MET A 313 12.46 -16.90 7.41
CA MET A 313 11.04 -16.70 7.13
C MET A 313 10.16 -17.41 8.17
N LYS A 314 9.34 -16.61 8.87
CA LYS A 314 8.38 -17.02 9.90
C LYS A 314 6.93 -16.87 9.45
N LYS A 315 6.67 -16.05 8.42
CA LYS A 315 5.31 -15.78 7.93
C LYS A 315 5.27 -16.00 6.43
N LEU A 316 4.33 -16.81 6.00
CA LEU A 316 4.09 -17.04 4.59
C LEU A 316 2.61 -16.87 4.31
N ARG A 317 2.29 -16.06 3.31
CA ARG A 317 0.93 -15.85 2.85
C ARG A 317 0.89 -15.99 1.34
N PHE A 318 0.01 -16.81 0.80
CA PHE A 318 -0.14 -16.92 -0.65
C PHE A 318 -1.56 -17.27 -1.07
N GLY A 319 -1.95 -16.81 -2.26
CA GLY A 319 -3.19 -17.23 -2.92
C GLY A 319 -2.94 -18.37 -3.91
N SER A 320 -3.88 -19.31 -3.96
CA SER A 320 -3.99 -20.30 -5.03
C SER A 320 -5.15 -19.94 -5.93
N GLN A 321 -4.86 -19.62 -7.20
CA GLN A 321 -5.90 -19.52 -8.23
C GLN A 321 -6.30 -20.93 -8.67
N GLN A 322 -7.59 -21.20 -8.80
CA GLN A 322 -8.05 -22.48 -9.36
C GLN A 322 -7.52 -22.63 -10.80
N GLY A 323 -6.97 -23.81 -11.10
CA GLY A 323 -6.51 -24.15 -12.45
C GLY A 323 -5.08 -23.74 -12.79
N PHE A 324 -4.37 -23.03 -11.91
CA PHE A 324 -2.93 -22.76 -12.06
C PHE A 324 -2.16 -23.58 -11.03
N GLY A 325 -1.16 -24.36 -11.46
CA GLY A 325 -0.43 -25.29 -10.59
C GLY A 325 -0.03 -24.65 -9.26
N GLY A 326 -0.58 -25.23 -8.20
CA GLY A 326 -0.24 -24.96 -6.81
C GLY A 326 0.50 -26.15 -6.22
N PRO A 327 0.92 -26.06 -4.95
CA PRO A 327 1.52 -27.20 -4.28
C PRO A 327 0.46 -28.31 -4.16
N THR A 328 0.91 -29.55 -4.19
CA THR A 328 0.06 -30.65 -3.77
C THR A 328 -0.20 -30.53 -2.27
N ASP A 329 -1.34 -31.04 -1.78
CA ASP A 329 -1.61 -31.07 -0.32
C ASP A 329 -0.46 -31.73 0.44
N LYS A 330 0.11 -32.80 -0.13
CA LYS A 330 1.28 -33.49 0.40
C LYS A 330 2.51 -32.58 0.41
N GLY A 331 2.85 -31.92 -0.69
CA GLY A 331 4.01 -31.04 -0.78
C GLY A 331 3.92 -29.85 0.18
N LEU A 332 2.72 -29.29 0.36
CA LEU A 332 2.47 -28.25 1.35
C LEU A 332 2.64 -28.78 2.79
N LEU A 333 2.08 -29.96 3.11
CA LEU A 333 2.26 -30.60 4.41
C LEU A 333 3.74 -30.91 4.70
N ASP A 334 4.46 -31.48 3.73
CA ASP A 334 5.89 -31.77 3.82
C ASP A 334 6.69 -30.50 4.12
N PHE A 335 6.38 -29.39 3.45
CA PHE A 335 6.97 -28.08 3.71
C PHE A 335 6.69 -27.58 5.14
N ILE A 336 5.44 -27.69 5.60
CA ILE A 336 5.04 -27.27 6.95
C ILE A 336 5.80 -28.08 8.00
N CYS A 337 5.78 -29.41 7.90
CA CYS A 337 6.50 -30.30 8.81
C CYS A 337 7.99 -29.95 8.86
N ALA A 338 8.65 -29.86 7.69
CA ALA A 338 10.06 -29.50 7.63
C ALA A 338 10.39 -28.15 8.30
N LYS A 339 9.50 -27.14 8.19
CA LYS A 339 9.67 -25.87 8.90
C LYS A 339 9.37 -25.96 10.40
N GLN A 340 8.49 -26.84 10.85
CA GLN A 340 8.12 -26.98 12.27
C GLN A 340 9.09 -27.84 13.08
N ASP A 341 9.65 -28.87 12.45
CA ASP A 341 10.51 -29.85 13.11
C ASP A 341 11.77 -29.21 13.68
N GLY A 342 12.26 -28.11 13.07
CA GLY A 342 13.48 -27.42 13.51
C GLY A 342 14.76 -28.23 13.26
N ASN A 343 14.65 -29.33 12.50
CA ASN A 343 15.76 -30.22 12.17
C ASN A 343 16.74 -29.61 11.15
N VAL A 344 16.33 -28.57 10.42
CA VAL A 344 17.18 -27.91 9.42
C VAL A 344 17.95 -26.76 10.09
N PRO A 345 19.29 -26.85 10.24
CA PRO A 345 20.06 -25.83 10.94
C PRO A 345 19.90 -24.45 10.32
N GLY A 346 19.67 -23.44 11.17
CA GLY A 346 19.54 -22.04 10.76
C GLY A 346 18.18 -21.67 10.16
N VAL A 347 17.27 -22.63 9.95
CA VAL A 347 15.91 -22.35 9.46
C VAL A 347 14.97 -22.08 10.63
N THR A 348 14.29 -20.93 10.60
CA THR A 348 13.31 -20.56 11.62
C THR A 348 11.99 -21.31 11.43
N LYS A 349 11.28 -21.53 12.54
CA LYS A 349 9.94 -22.11 12.51
C LYS A 349 8.94 -21.17 11.85
N LEU A 350 8.05 -21.74 11.05
CA LEU A 350 6.91 -21.02 10.49
C LEU A 350 5.91 -20.75 11.63
N THR A 351 5.42 -19.53 11.76
CA THR A 351 4.49 -19.12 12.82
C THR A 351 3.13 -18.70 12.27
N ILE A 352 3.10 -18.23 11.02
CA ILE A 352 1.89 -17.81 10.34
C ILE A 352 1.92 -18.39 8.93
N LEU A 353 0.86 -19.11 8.58
CA LEU A 353 0.59 -19.61 7.25
C LEU A 353 -0.82 -19.21 6.86
N ASP A 354 -0.94 -18.30 5.90
CA ASP A 354 -2.23 -17.85 5.39
C ASP A 354 -2.39 -18.29 3.93
N ILE A 355 -3.37 -19.14 3.66
CA ILE A 355 -3.64 -19.66 2.32
C ILE A 355 -5.00 -19.14 1.88
N TYR A 356 -5.03 -18.40 0.77
CA TYR A 356 -6.27 -17.95 0.16
C TYR A 356 -6.62 -18.88 -1.01
N LEU A 357 -7.72 -19.61 -0.86
CA LEU A 357 -8.29 -20.36 -1.96
C LEU A 357 -9.30 -19.45 -2.66
N SER A 358 -8.97 -18.96 -3.86
CA SER A 358 -9.97 -18.27 -4.68
C SER A 358 -11.01 -19.30 -5.10
N ARG A 359 -12.27 -19.08 -4.71
CA ARG A 359 -13.38 -19.93 -5.15
C ARG A 359 -13.78 -19.64 -6.58
#